data_AF-A0A256BLA6-F1
#
_entry.id   AF-A0A256BLA6-F1
#
_cell.length_a   1.000
_cell.length_b   1.000
_cell.length_c   1.000
_cell.angle_alpha   90.00
_cell.angle_beta   90.00
_cell.angle_gamma   90.00
#
_symmetry.space_group_name_H-M   'P 1'
#
loop_
_entity.id
_entity.type
_entity.pdbx_description
1 polymer ?
#
loop_
_entity_poly.entity_id
_entity_poly.type
_entity_poly.pdbx_seq_one_letter_code
_entity_poly.pdbx_strand_id
1 'polypeptide(L)' 'MKESVVYQEILLEGKAEGKAKEREKIAMNMIRSNISVDLVAQFTGLTPKQVQKLQLLQTKQSQSPNASKVKRSSKKLK' A
#
# COMPACT_ATOMS: atom_id res chain seq x y z
N MET A 1 -40.53 2.80 7.70
CA MET A 1 -39.58 1.92 6.99
C MET A 1 -38.11 2.32 7.30
N LYS A 2 -37.79 2.65 8.57
CA LYS A 2 -36.46 3.08 9.04
C LYS A 2 -36.01 2.29 10.29
N GLU A 3 -36.50 1.06 10.41
CA GLU A 3 -36.39 0.24 11.63
C GLU A 3 -35.80 -1.14 11.29
N SER A 4 -34.82 -1.21 10.39
CA SER A 4 -34.11 -2.46 10.12
C SER A 4 -32.71 -2.34 10.69
N VAL A 5 -32.49 -2.99 11.84
CA VAL A 5 -31.18 -3.14 12.49
C VAL A 5 -30.16 -3.68 11.48
N VAL A 6 -30.60 -4.60 10.62
CA VAL A 6 -29.81 -5.18 9.52
C VAL A 6 -29.29 -4.12 8.55
N TYR A 7 -30.09 -3.10 8.22
CA TYR A 7 -29.65 -2.02 7.32
C TYR A 7 -28.58 -1.14 7.98
N GLN A 8 -28.71 -0.87 9.28
CA GLN A 8 -27.70 -0.11 10.02
C GLN A 8 -26.39 -0.90 10.17
N GLU A 9 -26.48 -2.21 10.40
CA GLU A 9 -25.32 -3.11 10.45
C GLU A 9 -24.54 -3.12 9.13
N ILE A 10 -25.23 -3.27 7.99
CA ILE A 10 -24.59 -3.24 6.66
C ILE A 10 -23.88 -1.90 6.40
N LEU A 11 -24.51 -0.77 6.79
CA LEU A 11 -23.89 0.55 6.64
C LEU A 11 -22.67 0.74 7.55
N LEU A 12 -22.69 0.17 8.75
CA LEU A 12 -21.57 0.21 9.68
C LEU A 12 -20.40 -0.64 9.18
N GLU A 13 -20.69 -1.85 8.70
CA GLU A 13 -19.72 -2.76 8.11
C GLU A 13 -19.04 -2.12 6.88
N GLY A 14 -19.83 -1.57 5.96
CA GLY A 14 -19.30 -0.87 4.78
C GLY A 14 -18.41 0.33 5.13
N LYS A 15 -18.77 1.11 6.17
CA LYS A 15 -17.93 2.20 6.67
C LYS A 15 -16.64 1.70 7.32
N ALA A 16 -16.69 0.58 8.05
CA ALA A 16 -15.51 -0.01 8.68
C ALA A 16 -14.53 -0.54 7.62
N GLU A 17 -15.02 -1.25 6.62
CA GLU A 17 -14.20 -1.70 5.49
C GLU A 17 -13.58 -0.55 4.70
N GLY A 18 -14.37 0.50 4.44
CA GLY A 18 -13.87 1.68 3.72
C GLY A 18 -12.70 2.33 4.45
N LYS A 19 -12.83 2.53 5.77
CA LYS A 19 -11.75 3.07 6.61
C LYS A 19 -10.52 2.17 6.62
N ALA A 20 -10.68 0.85 6.63
CA ALA A 20 -9.57 -0.09 6.59
C ALA A 20 -8.81 0.00 5.25
N LYS A 21 -9.53 -0.05 4.12
CA LYS A 21 -8.95 0.07 2.77
C LYS A 21 -8.24 1.41 2.57
N GLU A 22 -8.81 2.50 3.09
CA GLU A 22 -8.20 3.83 3.01
C GLU A 22 -6.89 3.91 3.81
N ARG A 23 -6.87 3.37 5.04
CA ARG A 23 -5.64 3.28 5.86
C ARG A 23 -4.54 2.50 5.16
N GLU A 24 -4.86 1.36 4.54
CA GLU A 24 -3.90 0.57 3.77
C GLU A 24 -3.33 1.34 2.57
N LYS A 25 -4.17 2.08 1.84
CA LYS A 25 -3.75 2.92 0.71
C LYS A 25 -2.81 4.04 1.16
N ILE A 26 -3.14 4.70 2.28
CA ILE A 26 -2.29 5.75 2.88
C ILE A 26 -0.95 5.14 3.30
N ALA A 27 -0.95 4.01 4.00
CA ALA A 27 0.27 3.31 4.42
C ALA A 27 1.15 2.95 3.20
N MET A 28 0.56 2.44 2.12
CA MET A 28 1.29 2.14 0.89
C MET A 28 1.95 3.36 0.27
N ASN A 29 1.27 4.51 0.25
CA ASN A 29 1.84 5.75 -0.26
C ASN A 29 2.99 6.24 0.63
N MET A 30 2.85 6.14 1.96
CA MET A 30 3.90 6.51 2.90
C MET A 30 5.16 5.65 2.75
N ILE A 31 5.00 4.32 2.60
CA ILE A 31 6.12 3.40 2.34
C ILE A 31 6.82 3.77 1.03
N ARG A 32 6.07 4.12 -0.03
CA ARG A 32 6.63 4.59 -1.31
C ARG A 32 7.40 5.90 -1.18
N SER A 33 6.99 6.76 -0.26
CA SER A 33 7.70 7.98 0.12
C SER A 33 8.88 7.73 1.06
N ASN A 34 9.29 6.47 1.27
CA ASN A 34 10.41 6.06 2.11
C ASN A 34 10.25 6.47 3.59
N ILE A 35 9.01 6.54 4.09
CA ILE A 35 8.72 6.75 5.52
C ILE A 35 8.97 5.45 6.29
N SER A 36 9.48 5.56 7.52
CA SER A 36 9.79 4.40 8.35
C SER A 36 8.53 3.62 8.75
N VAL A 37 8.67 2.30 8.88
CA VAL A 37 7.57 1.38 9.24
C VAL A 37 6.91 1.76 10.57
N ASP A 38 7.70 2.26 11.52
CA ASP A 38 7.23 2.67 12.85
C ASP A 38 6.31 3.91 12.79
N LEU A 39 6.72 4.93 12.04
CA LEU A 39 5.90 6.13 11.83
C LEU A 39 4.63 5.81 11.04
N VAL A 40 4.72 4.93 10.04
CA VAL A 40 3.53 4.48 9.29
C VAL A 40 2.54 3.78 10.21
N ALA A 41 3.01 2.89 11.09
CA ALA A 41 2.17 2.22 12.09
C ALA A 41 1.50 3.25 13.02
N GLN A 42 2.26 4.23 13.51
CA GLN A 42 1.77 5.26 14.41
C GLN A 42 0.68 6.14 13.76
N PHE A 43 0.89 6.61 12.52
CA PHE A 43 -0.05 7.53 11.87
C PHE A 43 -1.29 6.84 11.28
N THR A 44 -1.18 5.58 10.87
CA THR A 44 -2.29 4.85 10.24
C THR A 44 -3.09 4.01 11.22
N GLY A 45 -2.55 3.78 12.44
CA GLY A 45 -3.12 2.85 13.42
C GLY A 45 -3.02 1.39 12.98
N LEU A 46 -2.20 1.08 11.98
CA LEU A 46 -1.88 -0.29 11.59
C LEU A 46 -0.79 -0.86 12.49
N THR A 47 -0.81 -2.17 12.70
CA THR A 47 0.27 -2.84 13.42
C THR A 47 1.55 -2.89 12.57
N PRO A 48 2.74 -2.89 13.18
CA PRO A 48 4.00 -3.02 12.44
C PRO A 48 4.03 -4.26 11.53
N LYS A 49 3.41 -5.37 11.96
CA LYS A 49 3.27 -6.60 11.16
C LYS A 49 2.45 -6.38 9.88
N GLN A 50 1.35 -5.63 9.97
CA GLN A 50 0.53 -5.28 8.80
C GLN A 50 1.30 -4.39 7.83
N VAL A 51 2.01 -3.38 8.34
CA VAL A 51 2.83 -2.49 7.52
C VAL A 51 3.95 -3.27 6.80
N GLN A 52 4.63 -4.20 7.48
CA GLN A 52 5.61 -5.10 6.86
C GLN A 52 4.99 -5.98 5.76
N LYS A 53 3.79 -6.52 5.99
CA LYS A 53 3.06 -7.29 4.97
C LYS A 53 2.78 -6.42 3.73
N LEU A 54 2.35 -5.17 3.92
CA LEU A 54 2.13 -4.23 2.81
C LEU A 54 3.44 -3.94 2.05
N GLN A 55 4.56 -3.80 2.75
CA GLN A 55 5.88 -3.63 2.14
C GLN A 55 6.30 -4.84 1.28
N LEU A 56 6.07 -6.07 1.76
CA LEU A 56 6.34 -7.30 1.01
C LEU A 56 5.44 -7.46 -0.23
N LEU A 57 4.20 -6.98 -0.16
CA LEU A 57 3.30 -6.99 -1.32
C LEU A 57 3.75 -5.99 -2.40
N GLN A 58 4.34 -4.85 -2.01
CA GLN A 58 4.90 -3.89 -2.95
C GLN A 58 6.12 -4.44 -3.70
N THR A 59 7.04 -5.11 -2.99
CA THR A 59 8.25 -5.67 -3.62
C THR A 59 7.94 -6.76 -4.65
N LYS A 60 6.88 -7.53 -4.43
CA LYS A 60 6.36 -8.51 -5.42
C LYS A 60 5.77 -7.85 -6.67
N GLN A 61 5.16 -6.68 -6.55
CA GLN A 61 4.57 -5.96 -7.68
C GLN A 61 5.61 -5.16 -8.49
N SER A 62 6.73 -4.77 -7.89
CA SER A 62 7.82 -4.06 -8.58
C SER A 62 8.77 -4.99 -9.37
N GLN A 63 8.64 -6.31 -9.26
CA GLN A 63 9.36 -7.25 -10.12
C GLN A 63 8.59 -7.46 -11.45
N SER A 64 8.54 -6.42 -12.27
CA SER A 64 8.40 -6.60 -13.72
C SER A 64 9.82 -6.72 -14.33
N PRO A 65 10.06 -7.68 -15.23
CA PRO A 65 11.38 -7.87 -15.82
C PRO A 65 11.60 -6.80 -16.90
N ASN A 66 12.20 -5.66 -16.56
CA ASN A 66 12.74 -4.75 -17.57
C ASN A 66 13.88 -3.88 -17.02
N ALA A 67 15.00 -4.53 -16.71
CA ALA A 67 16.28 -3.88 -16.49
C ALA A 67 17.42 -4.60 -17.22
N SER A 68 17.22 -4.93 -18.50
CA SER A 68 18.31 -5.50 -19.31
C SER A 68 18.13 -5.21 -20.80
N LYS A 69 18.45 -3.99 -21.25
CA LYS A 69 18.98 -3.67 -22.60
C LYS A 69 19.19 -2.15 -22.78
N VAL A 70 20.18 -1.58 -22.10
CA VAL A 70 20.94 -0.46 -22.69
C VAL A 70 22.42 -0.75 -22.44
N LYS A 71 22.98 -1.61 -23.29
CA LYS A 71 24.43 -1.78 -23.41
C LYS A 71 25.00 -0.43 -23.81
N ARG A 72 25.80 0.15 -22.91
CA ARG A 72 26.68 1.30 -23.17
C ARG A 72 27.51 1.04 -24.43
N SER A 73 27.09 1.59 -25.55
CA SER A 73 27.91 1.70 -26.77
C SER A 73 28.73 2.99 -26.68
N SER A 74 29.74 3.01 -25.82
CA SER A 74 30.87 3.94 -25.97
C SER A 74 31.83 3.33 -26.99
N LYS A 75 31.47 3.41 -28.28
CA LYS A 75 32.39 3.08 -29.37
C LYS A 75 33.04 4.37 -29.84
N LYS A 76 34.33 4.49 -29.51
CA LYS A 76 35.27 5.51 -29.96
C LYS A 76 35.03 5.87 -31.44
N LEU A 77 34.93 7.15 -31.74
CA LEU A 77 35.38 7.67 -33.03
C LEU A 77 36.62 8.53 -32.76
N LYS A 78 37.74 8.01 -33.27
CA LYS A 78 38.91 8.79 -33.64
C LYS A 78 38.57 9.62 -34.87
#